data_AF-A0A317F3X9-F1
#
_entry.id   AF-A0A317F3X9-F1
#
_cell.length_a   1.000
_cell.length_b   1.000
_cell.length_c   1.000
_cell.angle_alpha   90.00
_cell.angle_beta   90.00
_cell.angle_gamma   90.00
#
_symmetry.space_group_name_H-M   'P 1'
#
loop_
_entity.id
_entity.type
_entity.pdbx_description
1 polymer ?
#
loop_
_entity_poly.entity_id
_entity_poly.type
_entity_poly.pdbx_seq_one_letter_code
_entity_poly.pdbx_strand_id
1 'polypeptide(L)' 'MSNKKHALPPEEYLKKLGERVRSLRVSKGYTNYDKFAYEHDIDRSQWGRFETGKDLRYTSLLQIVSVFDMTLEEFFSEGF' A
#
# COMPACT_ATOMS: atom_id res chain seq x y z
N MET A 1 -31.97 -7.92 -4.59
CA MET A 1 -31.10 -6.73 -4.57
C MET A 1 -29.80 -7.13 -3.90
N SER A 2 -28.65 -6.92 -4.54
CA SER A 2 -27.35 -7.37 -4.02
C SER A 2 -27.00 -6.57 -2.77
N ASN A 3 -26.98 -7.22 -1.60
CA ASN A 3 -26.38 -6.68 -0.37
C ASN A 3 -24.87 -6.58 -0.59
N LYS A 4 -24.41 -5.51 -1.24
CA LYS A 4 -22.99 -5.26 -1.43
C LYS A 4 -22.39 -5.01 -0.04
N LYS A 5 -21.41 -5.83 0.35
CA LYS A 5 -20.67 -5.71 1.62
C LYS A 5 -19.69 -4.51 1.64
N HIS A 6 -19.58 -3.77 0.54
CA HIS A 6 -18.76 -2.57 0.45
C HIS A 6 -19.62 -1.35 0.78
N ALA A 7 -19.65 -1.01 2.07
CA ALA A 7 -20.46 0.08 2.59
C ALA A 7 -19.78 1.46 2.54
N LEU A 8 -18.46 1.48 2.27
CA LEU A 8 -17.67 2.71 2.21
C LEU A 8 -17.51 3.20 0.75
N PRO A 9 -17.30 4.51 0.54
CA PRO A 9 -16.86 5.04 -0.75
C PRO A 9 -15.51 4.44 -1.17
N PRO A 10 -15.23 4.30 -2.48
CA PRO A 10 -13.94 3.80 -2.99
C PRO A 10 -12.73 4.52 -2.38
N GLU A 11 -12.83 5.83 -2.15
CA GLU A 11 -11.76 6.67 -1.61
C GLU A 11 -11.32 6.23 -0.21
N GLU A 12 -12.27 5.76 0.63
CA GLU A 12 -11.96 5.26 1.96
C GLU A 12 -11.23 3.92 1.90
N TYR A 13 -11.57 3.05 0.95
CA TYR A 13 -10.83 1.81 0.72
C TYR A 13 -9.41 2.07 0.22
N LEU A 14 -9.26 3.03 -0.69
CA LEU A 14 -7.95 3.43 -1.18
C LEU A 14 -7.08 4.05 -0.07
N LYS A 15 -7.67 4.87 0.80
CA LYS A 15 -6.97 5.43 1.96
C LYS A 15 -6.47 4.32 2.89
N LYS A 16 -7.32 3.36 3.22
CA LYS A 16 -6.96 2.18 4.03
C LYS A 16 -5.84 1.35 3.42
N LEU A 17 -5.88 1.14 2.10
CA LEU A 17 -4.79 0.50 1.36
C LEU A 17 -3.48 1.29 1.50
N GLY A 18 -3.52 2.62 1.34
CA GLY A 18 -2.34 3.46 1.50
C GLY A 18 -1.79 3.48 2.93
N GLU A 19 -2.67 3.47 3.92
CA GLU A 19 -2.30 3.33 5.33
C GLU A 19 -1.61 1.98 5.63
N ARG A 20 -2.08 0.89 5.01
CA ARG A 20 -1.40 -0.42 5.07
C ARG A 20 0.00 -0.35 4.48
N VAL A 21 0.19 0.24 3.30
CA VAL A 21 1.53 0.39 2.69
C VAL A 21 2.45 1.22 3.60
N ARG A 22 1.94 2.31 4.15
CA ARG A 22 2.69 3.17 5.07
C ARG A 22 3.07 2.44 6.35
N SER A 23 2.18 1.63 6.93
CA SER A 23 2.45 0.91 8.16
C SER A 23 3.57 -0.13 7.98
N LEU A 24 3.63 -0.80 6.83
CA LEU A 24 4.72 -1.70 6.47
C LEU A 24 6.06 -0.97 6.45
N ARG A 25 6.15 0.20 5.79
CA ARG A 25 7.37 1.01 5.80
C ARG A 25 7.79 1.39 7.23
N VAL A 26 6.85 1.87 8.04
CA VAL A 26 7.11 2.28 9.44
C VAL A 26 7.57 1.10 10.29
N SER A 27 6.98 -0.09 10.11
CA SER A 27 7.37 -1.32 10.85
C SER A 27 8.81 -1.76 10.55
N LYS A 28 9.36 -1.41 9.39
CA LYS A 28 10.75 -1.64 9.01
C LYS A 28 11.70 -0.55 9.54
N GLY A 29 11.21 0.41 10.33
CA GLY A 29 12.00 1.45 10.97
C GLY A 29 12.19 2.73 10.14
N TYR A 30 11.52 2.84 8.98
CA TYR A 30 11.64 4.02 8.12
C TYR A 30 10.66 5.11 8.53
N THR A 31 11.17 6.26 8.95
CA THR A 31 10.35 7.44 9.25
C THR A 31 10.12 8.33 8.02
N ASN A 32 11.02 8.27 7.02
CA ASN A 32 10.97 9.05 5.79
C ASN A 32 10.74 8.14 4.57
N TYR A 33 9.70 8.44 3.79
CA TYR A 33 9.36 7.68 2.58
C TYR A 33 10.31 7.96 1.40
N ASP A 34 10.93 9.15 1.32
CA ASP A 34 11.92 9.45 0.28
C ASP A 34 13.16 8.55 0.44
N LYS A 35 13.60 8.37 1.70
CA LYS A 35 14.72 7.49 2.03
C LYS A 35 14.38 6.04 1.68
N PHE A 36 13.18 5.59 2.02
CA PHE A 36 12.71 4.25 1.67
C PHE A 36 12.68 4.03 0.16
N ALA A 37 12.11 4.97 -0.60
CA ALA A 37 12.04 4.89 -2.05
C ALA A 37 13.45 4.84 -2.67
N TYR A 38 14.37 5.66 -2.19
CA TYR A 38 15.77 5.65 -2.64
C TYR A 38 16.47 4.31 -2.39
N GLU A 39 16.35 3.73 -1.19
CA GLU A 39 17.01 2.47 -0.84
C GLU A 39 16.47 1.25 -1.62
N HIS A 40 15.22 1.32 -2.06
CA HIS A 40 14.57 0.26 -2.83
C HIS A 40 14.54 0.54 -4.35
N ASP A 41 15.26 1.56 -4.83
CA ASP A 41 15.31 1.97 -6.25
C ASP A 41 13.92 2.22 -6.87
N ILE A 42 13.07 2.94 -6.12
CA ILE A 42 11.71 3.32 -6.50
C ILE A 42 11.64 4.83 -6.68
N ASP A 43 10.90 5.27 -7.71
CA ASP A 43 10.60 6.69 -7.84
C ASP A 43 9.83 7.21 -6.61
N ARG A 44 10.33 8.28 -6.00
CA ARG A 44 9.74 8.88 -4.80
C ARG A 44 8.27 9.25 -4.97
N SER A 45 7.88 9.74 -6.17
CA SER A 45 6.51 10.18 -6.43
C SER A 45 5.58 8.98 -6.60
N GLN A 46 6.09 7.87 -7.12
CA GLN A 46 5.41 6.59 -7.16
C GLN A 46 5.16 6.07 -5.75
N TRP A 47 6.18 6.00 -4.89
CA TRP A 47 6.00 5.50 -3.53
C TRP A 47 5.06 6.38 -2.70
N GLY A 48 5.18 7.71 -2.80
CA GLY A 48 4.26 8.65 -2.14
C GLY A 48 2.80 8.47 -2.59
N ARG A 49 2.54 8.10 -3.86
CA ARG A 49 1.18 7.79 -4.33
C ARG A 49 0.60 6.55 -3.66
N PHE A 50 1.43 5.53 -3.41
CA PHE A 50 0.97 4.33 -2.73
C PHE A 50 0.52 4.66 -1.30
N GLU A 51 1.31 5.41 -0.54
CA GLU A 51 0.98 5.72 0.86
C GLU A 51 -0.15 6.74 1.04
N THR A 52 -0.47 7.52 0.00
CA THR A 52 -1.56 8.51 0.05
C THR A 52 -2.92 7.95 -0.35
N GLY A 53 -2.98 6.67 -0.71
CA GLY A 53 -4.23 6.03 -1.14
C GLY A 53 -4.69 6.52 -2.51
N LYS A 54 -3.75 6.76 -3.43
CA LYS A 54 -4.12 6.86 -4.85
C LYS A 54 -4.39 5.47 -5.41
N ASP A 55 -5.29 5.40 -6.37
CA ASP A 55 -5.54 4.16 -7.09
C ASP A 55 -4.24 3.64 -7.75
N LEU A 56 -4.10 2.32 -7.81
CA LEU A 56 -2.90 1.65 -8.28
C LEU A 56 -3.23 0.48 -9.20
N ARG A 57 -2.28 0.18 -10.10
CA ARG A 57 -2.37 -1.00 -10.97
C ARG A 57 -1.97 -2.25 -10.18
N TYR A 58 -2.49 -3.40 -10.56
CA TYR A 58 -2.12 -4.68 -9.93
C TYR A 58 -0.60 -4.94 -9.93
N THR A 59 0.12 -4.56 -10.99
CA THR A 59 1.60 -4.68 -11.02
C THR A 59 2.30 -3.80 -9.99
N SER A 60 1.71 -2.67 -9.61
CA SER A 60 2.22 -1.83 -8.52
C SER A 60 1.98 -2.48 -7.16
N LEU A 61 0.87 -3.20 -6.98
CA LEU A 61 0.65 -4.01 -5.79
C LEU A 61 1.70 -5.13 -5.68
N LEU A 62 2.00 -5.81 -6.79
CA LEU A 62 3.08 -6.81 -6.84
C LEU A 62 4.44 -6.20 -6.46
N GLN A 63 4.76 -5.01 -6.98
CA GLN A 63 5.97 -4.28 -6.60
C GLN A 63 6.03 -4.00 -5.09
N ILE A 64 4.91 -3.52 -4.51
CA ILE A 64 4.84 -3.24 -3.07
C ILE A 64 5.14 -4.50 -2.25
N VAL A 65 4.47 -5.62 -2.53
CA VAL A 65 4.68 -6.84 -1.74
C VAL A 65 6.09 -7.42 -1.92
N SER A 66 6.67 -7.33 -3.12
CA SER A 66 8.06 -7.75 -3.37
C SER A 66 9.09 -6.94 -2.59
N VAL A 67 8.87 -5.63 -2.43
CA VAL A 67 9.79 -4.76 -1.66
C VAL A 67 9.88 -5.18 -0.19
N PHE A 68 8.80 -5.73 0.36
CA PHE A 68 8.74 -6.20 1.73
C PHE A 68 9.02 -7.70 1.90
N ASP A 69 9.37 -8.40 0.82
CA ASP A 69 9.57 -9.86 0.78
C ASP A 69 8.35 -10.61 1.33
N MET A 70 7.16 -10.23 0.87
CA MET A 70 5.89 -10.82 1.28
C MET A 70 5.04 -11.26 0.09
N THR A 71 4.12 -12.17 0.36
CA THR A 71 3.06 -12.62 -0.53
C THR A 71 1.84 -11.67 -0.49
N LEU A 72 0.92 -11.82 -1.45
CA LEU A 72 -0.34 -11.08 -1.43
C LEU A 72 -1.20 -11.53 -0.24
N GLU A 73 -1.18 -12.83 0.07
CA GLU A 73 -1.88 -13.43 1.19
C GLU A 73 -1.47 -12.80 2.52
N GLU A 74 -0.17 -12.63 2.76
CA GLU A 74 0.36 -11.92 3.94
C GLU A 74 0.03 -10.43 3.93
N PHE A 75 0.05 -9.80 2.75
CA PHE A 75 -0.31 -8.39 2.64
C PHE A 75 -1.76 -8.13 3.10
N PHE A 76 -2.69 -9.01 2.73
CA PHE A 76 -4.13 -8.90 3.03
C PHE A 76 -4.60 -9.64 4.29
N SER A 77 -3.72 -10.35 5.00
CA SER A 77 -4.09 -11.27 6.09
C SER A 77 -4.81 -10.62 7.27
N GLU A 78 -4.54 -9.33 7.53
CA GLU A 78 -5.12 -8.58 8.65
C GLU A 78 -6.40 -7.82 8.24
N GLY A 79 -6.67 -7.74 6.93
CA GLY A 79 -7.72 -6.89 6.39
C GLY A 79 -7.49 -5.39 6.64
N PHE A 80 -8.27 -4.56 5.97
CA PHE A 80 -8.34 -3.12 6.20
C PHE A 80 -9.65 -2.54 5.65
#